data_AF-A0A8H4WFD6-F1
#
_entry.id   AF-A0A8H4WFD6-F1
#
_cell.length_a   1.000
_cell.length_b   1.000
_cell.length_c   1.000
_cell.angle_alpha   90.00
_cell.angle_beta   90.00
_cell.angle_gamma   90.00
#
_symmetry.space_group_name_H-M   'P 1'
#
loop_
_entity.id
_entity.type
_entity.pdbx_description
1 polymer ?
#
loop_
_entity_poly.entity_id
_entity_poly.type
_entity_poly.pdbx_seq_one_letter_code
_entity_poly.pdbx_strand_id
1 'polypeptide(L)'
;MLSKFLLASAATVVALSGLATAQTNITEKDCASTSEYSKCNRDVADKWSSCIRGCNGNGNCVVDCGCDSHQQYINCMAESCWNQVYSCKYQLFVQQYFAICPSAKEPIPFWPPPDNAPNRCSCDLGKVTQTTLSSRNQQIKCMRDVTDKITGDIGKIPDLSNLNNGLNIANRASDCACCGASASISASWDVCPHTEPTLAGADMWGVFFPSDLPNLYTSLPNWAWSSCDSTLKDTKCKDLGFTDADKFYKPGDFPNNGTSTLYEVGGTVTAPPSGTVLTWSQASSTYTVTATGYDRKAVASQSEYRATATGTDEAFATQTADSGAAAVRNGGLGAVVAGVFAVVML
;
A
#
# COMPACT_ATOMS: atom_id res chain seq x y z
N MET A 1 3.51 32.71 28.85
CA MET A 1 3.24 32.24 27.48
C MET A 1 4.54 31.82 26.76
N LEU A 2 5.35 30.92 27.35
CA LEU A 2 6.63 30.49 26.74
C LEU A 2 6.96 28.99 26.95
N SER A 3 6.00 28.18 27.39
CA SER A 3 6.26 26.77 27.77
C SER A 3 5.54 25.72 26.91
N LYS A 4 4.87 26.12 25.81
CA LYS A 4 4.15 25.19 24.92
C LYS A 4 4.82 24.93 23.56
N PHE A 5 5.96 25.58 23.28
CA PHE A 5 6.69 25.43 22.00
C PHE A 5 7.85 24.42 22.04
N LEU A 6 8.15 23.83 23.19
CA LEU A 6 9.32 22.95 23.38
C LEU A 6 9.03 21.44 23.38
N LEU A 7 7.78 21.02 23.17
CA LEU A 7 7.39 19.60 23.16
C LEU A 7 7.15 19.01 21.75
N ALA A 8 7.36 19.80 20.69
CA ALA A 8 7.13 19.38 19.30
C ALA A 8 8.35 18.72 18.60
N SER A 9 9.40 18.34 19.34
CA SER A 9 10.72 18.00 18.77
C SER A 9 11.21 16.57 19.01
N ALA A 10 10.49 15.73 19.76
CA ALA A 10 10.89 14.33 19.99
C ALA A 10 9.89 13.30 19.44
N ALA A 11 8.58 13.55 19.56
CA ALA A 11 7.55 12.64 19.06
C ALA A 11 7.44 12.64 17.52
N THR A 12 7.68 13.79 16.88
CA THR A 12 7.77 13.93 15.42
C THR A 12 8.96 13.17 14.84
N VAL A 13 10.12 13.14 15.52
CA VAL A 13 11.31 12.40 15.04
C VAL A 13 11.13 10.88 15.15
N VAL A 14 10.46 10.38 16.20
CA VAL A 14 10.19 8.94 16.36
C VAL A 14 9.10 8.48 15.40
N ALA A 15 8.09 9.31 15.13
CA ALA A 15 7.14 9.03 14.05
C ALA A 15 7.89 9.02 12.71
N LEU A 16 8.61 10.09 12.36
CA LEU A 16 9.40 10.17 11.11
C LEU A 16 10.47 9.07 10.99
N SER A 17 10.85 8.36 12.05
CA SER A 17 11.77 7.22 11.96
C SER A 17 11.21 6.03 11.17
N GLY A 18 9.87 5.86 11.14
CA GLY A 18 9.19 4.90 10.26
C GLY A 18 9.10 5.37 8.79
N LEU A 19 9.23 6.68 8.54
CA LEU A 19 9.46 7.26 7.22
C LEU A 19 10.94 7.25 6.84
N ALA A 20 11.85 7.16 7.82
CA ALA A 20 13.28 7.40 7.67
C ALA A 20 14.08 6.27 7.04
N THR A 21 13.47 5.11 6.79
CA THR A 21 14.13 4.05 6.02
C THR A 21 13.11 3.46 5.04
N ALA A 22 13.13 3.96 3.81
CA ALA A 22 12.60 3.23 2.67
C ALA A 22 13.48 1.98 2.43
N GLN A 23 13.59 1.07 3.41
CA GLN A 23 14.47 -0.08 3.32
C GLN A 23 13.63 -1.30 2.94
N THR A 24 13.84 -1.79 1.72
CA THR A 24 13.48 -3.15 1.38
C THR A 24 14.20 -4.07 2.38
N ASN A 25 13.47 -4.86 3.16
CA ASN A 25 14.05 -5.77 4.15
C ASN A 25 14.73 -7.01 3.49
N ILE A 26 15.24 -6.82 2.28
CA ILE A 26 15.91 -7.78 1.42
C ILE A 26 17.39 -7.72 1.78
N THR A 27 17.96 -8.88 2.09
CA THR A 27 19.37 -8.95 2.42
C THR A 27 20.19 -8.86 1.14
N GLU A 28 21.21 -8.02 1.12
CA GLU A 28 22.06 -7.79 -0.06
C GLU A 28 22.65 -9.06 -0.65
N LYS A 29 22.94 -10.07 0.18
CA LYS A 29 23.43 -11.39 -0.25
C LYS A 29 22.43 -12.16 -1.12
N ASP A 30 21.14 -11.85 -1.03
CA ASP A 30 20.10 -12.54 -1.76
C ASP A 30 19.89 -11.93 -3.16
N CYS A 31 20.54 -10.79 -3.44
CA CYS A 31 20.42 -10.06 -4.69
C CYS A 31 21.36 -10.62 -5.77
N ALA A 32 21.03 -10.33 -7.03
CA ALA A 32 21.81 -10.73 -8.19
C ALA A 32 23.26 -10.20 -8.14
N SER A 33 23.48 -9.08 -7.45
CA SER A 33 24.81 -8.51 -7.22
C SER A 33 24.89 -7.82 -5.86
N THR A 34 25.54 -8.46 -4.89
CA THR A 34 25.62 -7.98 -3.50
C THR A 34 26.28 -6.60 -3.40
N SER A 35 27.43 -6.41 -4.03
CA SER A 35 28.21 -5.16 -3.92
C SER A 35 27.50 -3.96 -4.51
N GLU A 36 26.87 -4.14 -5.67
CA GLU A 36 26.19 -3.12 -6.43
C GLU A 36 24.90 -2.72 -5.73
N TYR A 37 24.16 -3.70 -5.19
CA TYR A 37 22.98 -3.43 -4.40
C TYR A 37 23.30 -2.71 -3.09
N SER A 38 24.34 -3.16 -2.37
CA SER A 38 24.82 -2.50 -1.14
C SER A 38 25.24 -1.06 -1.41
N LYS A 39 25.96 -0.83 -2.52
CA LYS A 39 26.38 0.51 -2.94
C LYS A 39 25.17 1.38 -3.30
N CYS A 40 24.25 0.86 -4.11
CA CYS A 40 23.06 1.61 -4.51
C CYS A 40 22.23 2.02 -3.30
N ASN A 41 21.94 1.09 -2.37
CA ASN A 41 21.19 1.39 -1.15
C ASN A 41 21.87 2.46 -0.29
N ARG A 42 23.20 2.43 -0.18
CA ARG A 42 23.97 3.45 0.54
C ARG A 42 23.86 4.82 -0.12
N ASP A 43 24.00 4.87 -1.44
CA ASP A 43 23.86 6.12 -2.20
C ASP A 43 22.45 6.72 -2.05
N VAL A 44 21.40 5.88 -2.01
CA VAL A 44 20.03 6.34 -1.73
C VAL A 44 19.89 6.85 -0.31
N ALA A 45 20.40 6.12 0.69
CA ALA A 45 20.35 6.52 2.09
C ALA A 45 21.08 7.86 2.35
N ASP A 46 22.23 8.08 1.69
CA ASP A 46 22.99 9.32 1.78
C ASP A 46 22.23 10.50 1.14
N LYS A 47 21.61 10.29 -0.04
CA LYS A 47 20.77 11.29 -0.70
C LYS A 47 19.55 11.65 0.13
N TRP A 48 18.85 10.65 0.66
CA TRP A 48 17.72 10.81 1.56
C TRP A 48 18.08 11.66 2.78
N SER A 49 19.18 11.29 3.47
CA SER A 49 19.68 12.01 4.64
C SER A 49 20.04 13.46 4.30
N SER A 50 20.63 13.70 3.13
CA SER A 50 20.90 15.05 2.64
C SER A 50 19.62 15.84 2.38
N CYS A 51 18.63 15.21 1.75
CA CYS A 51 17.34 15.81 1.40
C CYS A 51 16.57 16.25 2.66
N ILE A 52 16.42 15.37 3.66
CA ILE A 52 15.77 15.72 4.94
C ILE A 52 16.46 16.90 5.61
N ARG A 53 17.81 16.93 5.65
CA ARG A 53 18.55 18.05 6.25
C ARG A 53 18.23 19.37 5.54
N GLY A 54 18.00 19.34 4.23
CA GLY A 54 17.56 20.49 3.44
C GLY A 54 16.12 20.94 3.73
N CYS A 55 15.28 20.08 4.33
CA CYS A 55 13.87 20.39 4.58
C CYS A 55 13.63 21.36 5.74
N ASN A 56 14.60 21.60 6.63
CA ASN A 56 14.48 22.53 7.76
C ASN A 56 13.19 22.34 8.59
N GLY A 57 12.74 21.09 8.77
CA GLY A 57 11.53 20.75 9.52
C GLY A 57 10.21 20.84 8.73
N ASN A 58 10.25 21.16 7.43
CA ASN A 58 9.06 21.14 6.57
C ASN A 58 8.60 19.70 6.31
N GLY A 59 7.40 19.35 6.78
CA GLY A 59 6.83 18.00 6.67
C GLY A 59 6.62 17.53 5.23
N ASN A 60 6.10 18.40 4.35
CA ASN A 60 5.88 18.06 2.93
C ASN A 60 7.19 17.74 2.22
N CYS A 61 8.23 18.54 2.46
CA CYS A 61 9.56 18.27 1.94
C CYS A 61 10.08 16.91 2.40
N VAL A 62 9.88 16.53 3.67
CA VAL A 62 10.32 15.22 4.16
C VAL A 62 9.56 14.08 3.47
N VAL A 63 8.26 14.25 3.22
CA VAL A 63 7.47 13.28 2.43
C VAL A 63 8.00 13.18 1.01
N ASP A 64 8.22 14.30 0.33
CA ASP A 64 8.72 14.32 -1.06
C ASP A 64 10.09 13.64 -1.17
N CYS A 65 11.00 13.97 -0.26
CA CYS A 65 12.30 13.31 -0.14
C CYS A 65 12.13 11.79 0.07
N GLY A 66 11.10 11.35 0.80
CA GLY A 66 10.84 9.95 1.11
C GLY A 66 10.31 9.22 -0.11
N CYS A 67 9.46 9.90 -0.88
CA CYS A 67 8.93 9.40 -2.14
C CYS A 67 9.98 9.29 -3.24
N ASP A 68 10.92 10.24 -3.33
CA ASP A 68 12.08 10.08 -4.21
C ASP A 68 12.93 8.90 -3.74
N SER A 69 13.19 8.77 -2.45
CA SER A 69 13.97 7.65 -1.91
C SER A 69 13.37 6.29 -2.27
N HIS A 70 12.04 6.12 -2.14
CA HIS A 70 11.37 4.88 -2.56
C HIS A 70 11.58 4.60 -4.06
N GLN A 71 11.46 5.62 -4.92
CA GLN A 71 11.71 5.47 -6.36
C GLN A 71 13.15 5.06 -6.65
N GLN A 72 14.12 5.61 -5.92
CA GLN A 72 15.52 5.20 -6.08
C GLN A 72 15.80 3.79 -5.56
N TYR A 73 15.17 3.35 -4.46
CA TYR A 73 15.26 1.96 -4.03
C TYR A 73 14.60 1.00 -5.03
N ILE A 74 13.50 1.38 -5.69
CA ILE A 74 12.95 0.63 -6.84
C ILE A 74 14.01 0.53 -7.96
N ASN A 75 14.76 1.60 -8.23
CA ASN A 75 15.87 1.55 -9.19
C ASN A 75 16.97 0.58 -8.74
N CYS A 76 17.38 0.59 -7.46
CA CYS A 76 18.35 -0.37 -6.93
C CYS A 76 17.88 -1.81 -7.09
N MET A 77 16.59 -2.07 -6.84
CA MET A 77 15.97 -3.37 -7.05
C MET A 77 16.01 -3.79 -8.52
N ALA A 78 15.64 -2.90 -9.44
CA ALA A 78 15.70 -3.17 -10.88
C ALA A 78 17.15 -3.36 -11.40
N GLU A 79 18.11 -2.62 -10.84
CA GLU A 79 19.52 -2.65 -11.21
C GLU A 79 20.18 -3.94 -10.76
N SER A 80 20.16 -4.24 -9.46
CA SER A 80 21.10 -5.22 -8.87
C SER A 80 20.44 -6.27 -7.99
N CYS A 81 19.13 -6.14 -7.73
CA CYS A 81 18.35 -7.12 -6.98
C CYS A 81 17.13 -7.62 -7.77
N TRP A 82 17.24 -7.63 -9.10
CA TRP A 82 16.14 -7.96 -10.01
C TRP A 82 15.63 -9.39 -9.81
N ASN A 83 16.39 -10.25 -9.14
CA ASN A 83 16.00 -11.61 -8.79
C ASN A 83 15.03 -11.70 -7.59
N GLN A 84 14.84 -10.60 -6.86
CA GLN A 84 13.96 -10.49 -5.68
C GLN A 84 12.72 -9.62 -5.92
N VAL A 85 12.51 -9.11 -7.14
CA VAL A 85 11.45 -8.13 -7.45
C VAL A 85 10.03 -8.70 -7.42
N TYR A 86 9.86 -10.00 -7.20
CA TYR A 86 8.53 -10.60 -6.97
C TYR A 86 8.30 -11.02 -5.51
N SER A 87 9.33 -10.90 -4.67
CA SER A 87 9.28 -11.31 -3.27
C SER A 87 8.19 -10.59 -2.48
N CYS A 88 7.70 -11.21 -1.40
CA CYS A 88 6.87 -10.56 -0.39
C CYS A 88 7.49 -9.24 0.07
N LYS A 89 8.80 -9.23 0.27
CA LYS A 89 9.54 -8.05 0.73
C LYS A 89 9.46 -6.90 -0.26
N TYR A 90 9.56 -7.18 -1.57
CA TYR A 90 9.40 -6.14 -2.60
C TYR A 90 7.95 -5.66 -2.68
N GLN A 91 6.98 -6.57 -2.65
CA GLN A 91 5.56 -6.20 -2.69
C GLN A 91 5.15 -5.33 -1.50
N LEU A 92 5.57 -5.69 -0.28
CA LEU A 92 5.37 -4.88 0.93
C LEU A 92 6.02 -3.51 0.84
N PHE A 93 7.21 -3.43 0.23
CA PHE A 93 7.89 -2.17 0.02
C PHE A 93 7.15 -1.25 -0.97
N VAL A 94 6.65 -1.79 -2.08
CA VAL A 94 5.82 -1.01 -3.03
C VAL A 94 4.48 -0.62 -2.40
N GLN A 95 3.88 -1.51 -1.61
CA GLN A 95 2.68 -1.22 -0.84
C GLN A 95 2.90 -0.06 0.14
N GLN A 96 4.04 -0.04 0.84
CA GLN A 96 4.45 1.08 1.69
C GLN A 96 4.63 2.38 0.89
N TYR A 97 5.21 2.29 -0.31
CA TYR A 97 5.35 3.45 -1.21
C TYR A 97 3.98 4.07 -1.51
N PHE A 98 2.99 3.28 -1.92
CA PHE A 98 1.63 3.78 -2.14
C PHE A 98 0.97 4.37 -0.90
N ALA A 99 1.22 3.78 0.27
CA ALA A 99 0.65 4.25 1.53
C ALA A 99 1.19 5.63 1.96
N ILE A 100 2.47 5.90 1.68
CA ILE A 100 3.17 7.08 2.18
C ILE A 100 3.24 8.21 1.14
N CYS A 101 3.18 7.87 -0.15
CA CYS A 101 3.44 8.81 -1.23
C CYS A 101 2.18 9.17 -2.02
N PRO A 102 1.60 10.37 -1.81
CA PRO A 102 0.42 10.80 -2.54
C PRO A 102 0.62 10.91 -4.07
N SER A 103 1.88 11.09 -4.49
CA SER A 103 2.27 11.16 -5.90
C SER A 103 2.46 9.78 -6.56
N ALA A 104 2.51 8.70 -5.78
CA ALA A 104 2.71 7.35 -6.30
C ALA A 104 1.55 6.92 -7.20
N LYS A 105 1.88 6.43 -8.39
CA LYS A 105 0.91 5.95 -9.38
C LYS A 105 1.45 4.73 -10.11
N GLU A 106 0.53 3.88 -10.54
CA GLU A 106 0.85 2.80 -11.47
C GLU A 106 1.20 3.35 -12.86
N PRO A 107 2.05 2.64 -13.64
CA PRO A 107 2.70 1.38 -13.30
C PRO A 107 3.93 1.54 -12.40
N ILE A 108 4.16 0.56 -11.51
CA ILE A 108 5.42 0.40 -10.76
C ILE A 108 6.16 -0.81 -11.33
N PRO A 109 7.49 -0.74 -11.55
CA PRO A 109 8.25 -1.89 -12.06
C PRO A 109 7.96 -3.17 -11.29
N PHE A 110 7.73 -4.27 -12.02
CA PHE A 110 7.54 -5.62 -11.48
C PHE A 110 6.37 -5.79 -10.50
N TRP A 111 5.44 -4.83 -10.44
CA TRP A 111 4.34 -4.82 -9.49
C TRP A 111 3.00 -4.49 -10.18
N PRO A 112 1.91 -5.24 -9.89
CA PRO A 112 1.92 -6.53 -9.18
C PRO A 112 2.76 -7.58 -9.93
N PRO A 113 3.26 -8.62 -9.23
CA PRO A 113 3.97 -9.71 -9.90
C PRO A 113 3.04 -10.42 -10.92
N PRO A 114 3.57 -10.96 -12.02
CA PRO A 114 2.79 -11.85 -12.88
C PRO A 114 2.29 -13.09 -12.13
N ASP A 115 1.17 -13.64 -12.60
CA ASP A 115 0.67 -14.93 -12.14
C ASP A 115 1.77 -16.00 -12.26
N ASN A 116 1.94 -16.79 -11.20
CA ASN A 116 2.95 -17.85 -11.13
C ASN A 116 4.41 -17.39 -11.26
N ALA A 117 4.70 -16.10 -11.04
CA ALA A 117 6.07 -15.61 -11.01
C ALA A 117 6.95 -16.44 -10.04
N PRO A 118 8.21 -16.73 -10.41
CA PRO A 118 9.15 -17.43 -9.53
C PRO A 118 9.54 -16.52 -8.35
N ASN A 119 9.75 -17.12 -7.18
CA ASN A 119 10.09 -16.35 -5.96
C ASN A 119 9.04 -15.27 -5.62
N ARG A 120 7.79 -15.49 -6.02
CA ARG A 120 6.68 -14.58 -5.68
C ARG A 120 6.24 -14.81 -4.25
N CYS A 121 5.60 -13.80 -3.67
CA CYS A 121 4.94 -13.97 -2.39
C CYS A 121 3.79 -14.99 -2.44
N SER A 122 3.65 -15.78 -1.39
CA SER A 122 2.53 -16.72 -1.14
C SER A 122 1.14 -16.08 -1.24
N CYS A 123 1.05 -14.78 -0.97
CA CYS A 123 -0.12 -13.92 -1.15
C CYS A 123 0.27 -12.80 -2.10
N ASP A 124 -0.53 -12.54 -3.13
CA ASP A 124 -0.30 -11.43 -4.05
C ASP A 124 -0.74 -10.11 -3.42
N LEU A 125 0.12 -9.56 -2.57
CA LEU A 125 -0.07 -8.28 -1.89
C LEU A 125 -0.16 -7.12 -2.90
N GLY A 126 0.48 -7.27 -4.05
CA GLY A 126 0.34 -6.32 -5.14
C GLY A 126 -1.10 -6.23 -5.63
N LYS A 127 -1.73 -7.38 -5.89
CA LYS A 127 -3.14 -7.45 -6.28
C LYS A 127 -4.08 -6.97 -5.18
N VAL A 128 -3.85 -7.32 -3.91
CA VAL A 128 -4.65 -6.77 -2.78
C VAL A 128 -4.60 -5.24 -2.76
N THR A 129 -3.40 -4.68 -2.86
CA THR A 129 -3.19 -3.22 -2.82
C THR A 129 -3.78 -2.56 -4.06
N GLN A 130 -3.62 -3.15 -5.25
CA GLN A 130 -4.21 -2.65 -6.50
C GLN A 130 -5.75 -2.62 -6.42
N THR A 131 -6.39 -3.68 -5.91
CA THR A 131 -7.84 -3.70 -5.68
C THR A 131 -8.25 -2.62 -4.68
N THR A 132 -7.47 -2.40 -3.62
CA THR A 132 -7.71 -1.32 -2.64
C THR A 132 -7.63 0.07 -3.27
N LEU A 133 -6.60 0.33 -4.08
CA LEU A 133 -6.40 1.60 -4.78
C LEU A 133 -7.49 1.83 -5.85
N SER A 134 -7.89 0.79 -6.57
CA SER A 134 -8.99 0.89 -7.54
C SER A 134 -10.32 1.17 -6.83
N SER A 135 -10.62 0.44 -5.76
CA SER A 135 -11.82 0.64 -4.95
C SER A 135 -11.93 2.08 -4.44
N ARG A 136 -10.79 2.68 -4.03
CA ARG A 136 -10.71 4.11 -3.70
C ARG A 136 -11.09 5.00 -4.88
N ASN A 137 -10.54 4.75 -6.06
CA ASN A 137 -10.83 5.56 -7.26
C ASN A 137 -12.29 5.43 -7.68
N GLN A 138 -12.85 4.22 -7.61
CA GLN A 138 -14.27 3.94 -7.87
C GLN A 138 -15.16 4.63 -6.85
N GLN A 139 -14.78 4.67 -5.58
CA GLN A 139 -15.47 5.42 -4.54
C GLN A 139 -15.47 6.93 -4.79
N ILE A 140 -14.32 7.51 -5.14
CA ILE A 140 -14.21 8.94 -5.49
C ILE A 140 -15.14 9.25 -6.67
N LYS A 141 -15.14 8.39 -7.70
CA LYS A 141 -16.02 8.54 -8.85
C LYS A 141 -17.50 8.45 -8.46
N CYS A 142 -17.88 7.45 -7.67
CA CYS A 142 -19.24 7.28 -7.16
C CYS A 142 -19.71 8.54 -6.41
N MET A 143 -18.86 9.09 -5.54
CA MET A 143 -19.15 10.30 -4.78
C MET A 143 -19.25 11.56 -5.65
N ARG A 144 -18.41 11.67 -6.68
CA ARG A 144 -18.53 12.74 -7.67
C ARG A 144 -19.85 12.61 -8.44
N ASP A 145 -20.23 11.41 -8.86
CA ASP A 145 -21.48 11.18 -9.60
C ASP A 145 -22.71 11.50 -8.73
N VAL A 146 -22.64 11.29 -7.41
CA VAL A 146 -23.65 11.79 -6.45
C VAL A 146 -23.72 13.32 -6.49
N THR A 147 -22.57 14.00 -6.44
CA THR A 147 -22.46 15.48 -6.46
C THR A 147 -22.92 16.09 -7.79
N ASP A 148 -22.58 15.47 -8.91
CA ASP A 148 -22.96 15.94 -10.24
C ASP A 148 -24.47 15.82 -10.46
N LYS A 149 -25.08 14.70 -10.00
CA LYS A 149 -26.54 14.54 -10.01
C LYS A 149 -27.23 15.62 -9.18
N ILE A 150 -26.73 15.92 -7.98
CA ILE A 150 -27.25 16.99 -7.14
C ILE A 150 -27.23 18.33 -7.88
N THR A 151 -26.10 18.67 -8.51
CA THR A 151 -25.94 19.94 -9.24
C THR A 151 -26.92 20.02 -10.42
N GLY A 152 -27.12 18.91 -11.14
CA GLY A 152 -28.09 18.83 -12.24
C GLY A 152 -29.56 18.88 -11.81
N ASP A 153 -29.86 18.40 -10.60
CA ASP A 153 -31.21 18.35 -10.04
C ASP A 153 -31.58 19.67 -9.34
N ILE A 154 -30.64 20.37 -8.69
CA ILE A 154 -30.88 21.69 -8.05
C ILE A 154 -31.47 22.69 -9.05
N GLY A 155 -30.99 22.69 -10.30
CA GLY A 155 -31.54 23.55 -11.36
C GLY A 155 -32.98 23.21 -11.78
N LYS A 156 -33.52 22.09 -11.33
CA LYS A 156 -34.86 21.57 -11.65
C LYS A 156 -35.79 21.51 -10.44
N ILE A 157 -35.32 21.87 -9.25
CA ILE A 157 -36.12 21.89 -8.02
C ILE A 157 -36.77 23.28 -7.89
N PRO A 158 -38.10 23.42 -8.06
CA PRO A 158 -38.77 24.72 -7.98
C PRO A 158 -38.83 25.27 -6.54
N ASP A 159 -38.60 24.44 -5.53
CA ASP A 159 -38.60 24.82 -4.11
C ASP A 159 -37.48 24.10 -3.34
N LEU A 160 -36.43 24.85 -3.02
CA LEU A 160 -35.25 24.37 -2.29
C LEU A 160 -35.58 23.87 -0.86
N SER A 161 -36.75 24.20 -0.30
CA SER A 161 -37.17 23.66 1.00
C SER A 161 -37.52 22.16 0.94
N ASN A 162 -37.75 21.61 -0.26
CA ASN A 162 -37.99 20.19 -0.51
C ASN A 162 -36.74 19.39 -0.90
N LEU A 163 -35.54 19.99 -0.82
CA LEU A 163 -34.27 19.31 -1.18
C LEU A 163 -34.09 17.97 -0.45
N ASN A 164 -34.49 17.92 0.82
CA ASN A 164 -34.40 16.73 1.67
C ASN A 164 -35.36 15.60 1.26
N ASN A 165 -36.42 15.89 0.51
CA ASN A 165 -37.44 14.91 0.12
C ASN A 165 -37.12 14.21 -1.22
N GLY A 166 -36.24 14.77 -2.06
CA GLY A 166 -35.88 14.22 -3.38
C GLY A 166 -34.43 13.73 -3.50
N LEU A 167 -33.54 14.22 -2.64
CA LEU A 167 -32.11 14.00 -2.75
C LEU A 167 -31.62 13.21 -1.54
N ASN A 168 -31.64 11.88 -1.67
CA ASN A 168 -31.06 11.00 -0.65
C ASN A 168 -29.53 10.98 -0.75
N ILE A 169 -28.92 12.15 -0.59
CA ILE A 169 -27.47 12.40 -0.74
C ILE A 169 -26.73 11.61 0.31
N ALA A 170 -27.18 11.69 1.56
CA ALA A 170 -26.56 11.00 2.68
C ALA A 170 -26.53 9.49 2.44
N ASN A 171 -27.65 8.85 2.07
CA ASN A 171 -27.63 7.40 1.86
C ASN A 171 -26.81 7.02 0.62
N ARG A 172 -26.90 7.76 -0.49
CA ARG A 172 -26.08 7.45 -1.68
C ARG A 172 -24.58 7.61 -1.41
N ALA A 173 -24.22 8.62 -0.62
CA ALA A 173 -22.86 8.82 -0.21
C ALA A 173 -22.38 7.72 0.76
N SER A 174 -23.24 7.31 1.69
CA SER A 174 -23.02 6.13 2.53
C SER A 174 -22.90 4.84 1.71
N ASP A 175 -23.69 4.67 0.65
CA ASP A 175 -23.61 3.54 -0.27
C ASP A 175 -22.22 3.49 -0.93
N CYS A 176 -21.79 4.60 -1.54
CA CYS A 176 -20.46 4.71 -2.14
C CYS A 176 -19.37 4.39 -1.11
N ALA A 177 -19.45 4.98 0.08
CA ALA A 177 -18.47 4.78 1.14
C ALA A 177 -18.40 3.32 1.60
N CYS A 178 -19.55 2.70 1.88
CA CYS A 178 -19.61 1.31 2.31
C CYS A 178 -19.15 0.34 1.22
N CYS A 179 -19.46 0.62 -0.04
CA CYS A 179 -18.98 -0.19 -1.16
C CYS A 179 -17.47 -0.09 -1.35
N GLY A 180 -16.89 1.11 -1.25
CA GLY A 180 -15.43 1.28 -1.32
C GLY A 180 -14.70 0.61 -0.17
N ALA A 181 -15.23 0.73 1.05
CA ALA A 181 -14.67 0.09 2.23
C ALA A 181 -14.75 -1.44 2.13
N SER A 182 -15.92 -1.94 1.76
CA SER A 182 -16.16 -3.36 1.58
C SER A 182 -15.24 -3.95 0.52
N ALA A 183 -15.13 -3.32 -0.66
CA ALA A 183 -14.26 -3.79 -1.74
C ALA A 183 -12.79 -3.87 -1.32
N SER A 184 -12.26 -2.79 -0.71
CA SER A 184 -10.87 -2.73 -0.26
C SER A 184 -10.56 -3.75 0.84
N ILE A 185 -11.40 -3.86 1.87
CA ILE A 185 -11.15 -4.79 2.98
C ILE A 185 -11.32 -6.24 2.49
N SER A 186 -12.32 -6.51 1.64
CA SER A 186 -12.59 -7.84 1.09
C SER A 186 -11.45 -8.39 0.25
N ALA A 187 -10.68 -7.52 -0.42
CA ALA A 187 -9.54 -7.92 -1.25
C ALA A 187 -8.54 -8.80 -0.49
N SER A 188 -8.36 -8.59 0.82
CA SER A 188 -7.45 -9.39 1.65
C SER A 188 -7.89 -10.86 1.74
N TRP A 189 -9.19 -11.12 1.93
CA TRP A 189 -9.72 -12.49 2.00
C TRP A 189 -9.92 -13.12 0.62
N ASP A 190 -10.17 -12.32 -0.40
CA ASP A 190 -10.44 -12.82 -1.75
C ASP A 190 -9.15 -13.22 -2.48
N VAL A 191 -8.12 -12.36 -2.39
CA VAL A 191 -6.82 -12.63 -3.00
C VAL A 191 -5.98 -13.57 -2.13
N CYS A 192 -6.09 -13.47 -0.81
CA CYS A 192 -5.23 -14.19 0.14
C CYS A 192 -6.01 -14.94 1.23
N PRO A 193 -6.91 -15.87 0.87
CA PRO A 193 -7.83 -16.52 1.81
C PRO A 193 -7.15 -17.34 2.92
N HIS A 194 -5.91 -17.76 2.71
CA HIS A 194 -5.17 -18.60 3.67
C HIS A 194 -4.17 -17.81 4.52
N THR A 195 -3.91 -16.56 4.19
CA THR A 195 -2.96 -15.70 4.89
C THR A 195 -3.64 -15.01 6.07
N GLU A 196 -2.90 -14.79 7.16
CA GLU A 196 -3.40 -13.94 8.25
C GLU A 196 -3.84 -12.58 7.69
N PRO A 197 -5.09 -12.11 7.95
CA PRO A 197 -5.61 -10.91 7.28
C PRO A 197 -4.78 -9.65 7.46
N THR A 198 -4.15 -9.49 8.63
CA THR A 198 -3.26 -8.35 8.91
C THR A 198 -2.03 -8.35 8.01
N LEU A 199 -1.47 -9.54 7.71
CA LEU A 199 -0.37 -9.72 6.76
C LEU A 199 -0.83 -9.62 5.30
N ALA A 200 -2.08 -9.99 5.01
CA ALA A 200 -2.69 -9.85 3.70
C ALA A 200 -3.08 -8.41 3.35
N GLY A 201 -3.03 -7.48 4.31
CA GLY A 201 -3.31 -6.07 4.09
C GLY A 201 -4.69 -5.58 4.57
N ALA A 202 -5.41 -6.36 5.38
CA ALA A 202 -6.74 -5.95 5.88
C ALA A 202 -6.68 -4.65 6.71
N ASP A 203 -5.58 -4.45 7.44
CA ASP A 203 -5.35 -3.25 8.26
C ASP A 203 -4.94 -2.03 7.43
N MET A 204 -4.60 -2.20 6.14
CA MET A 204 -4.22 -1.10 5.26
C MET A 204 -5.34 -0.11 5.03
N TRP A 205 -6.59 -0.53 5.21
CA TRP A 205 -7.74 0.34 5.14
C TRP A 205 -7.54 1.62 5.98
N GLY A 206 -7.12 1.47 7.23
CA GLY A 206 -6.88 2.62 8.11
C GLY A 206 -5.68 3.48 7.68
N VAL A 207 -4.73 2.91 6.93
CA VAL A 207 -3.56 3.64 6.42
C VAL A 207 -3.92 4.48 5.19
N PHE A 208 -4.68 3.91 4.25
CA PHE A 208 -5.14 4.64 3.06
C PHE A 208 -6.30 5.59 3.34
N PHE A 209 -7.06 5.34 4.40
CA PHE A 209 -8.24 6.10 4.80
C PHE A 209 -8.19 6.45 6.30
N PRO A 210 -7.21 7.26 6.73
CA PRO A 210 -7.00 7.57 8.14
C PRO A 210 -8.18 8.37 8.69
N SER A 211 -8.83 7.83 9.73
CA SER A 211 -10.00 8.44 10.41
C SER A 211 -9.72 9.84 10.97
N ASP A 212 -8.46 10.15 11.22
CA ASP A 212 -8.03 11.36 11.91
C ASP A 212 -7.74 12.52 10.94
N LEU A 213 -7.86 12.29 9.62
CA LEU A 213 -7.64 13.29 8.59
C LEU A 213 -8.86 13.45 7.70
N PRO A 214 -9.10 14.67 7.16
CA PRO A 214 -10.15 14.90 6.17
C PRO A 214 -9.99 13.96 4.99
N ASN A 215 -10.88 12.99 4.91
CA ASN A 215 -11.05 12.07 3.81
C ASN A 215 -12.55 11.84 3.56
N LEU A 216 -12.85 11.14 2.48
CA LEU A 216 -14.20 10.90 2.00
C LEU A 216 -15.14 10.30 3.07
N TYR A 217 -14.61 9.50 3.99
CA TYR A 217 -15.33 8.90 5.10
C TYR A 217 -15.59 9.87 6.25
N THR A 218 -14.60 10.69 6.62
CA THR A 218 -14.78 11.71 7.67
C THR A 218 -15.67 12.88 7.23
N SER A 219 -15.86 13.07 5.93
CA SER A 219 -16.83 14.03 5.38
C SER A 219 -18.28 13.55 5.50
N LEU A 220 -18.50 12.28 5.83
CA LEU A 220 -19.83 11.72 6.05
C LEU A 220 -20.17 11.75 7.54
N PRO A 221 -21.26 12.43 7.94
CA PRO A 221 -21.67 12.48 9.34
C PRO A 221 -21.89 11.08 9.91
N ASN A 222 -21.23 10.78 11.04
CA ASN A 222 -21.36 9.52 11.77
C ASN A 222 -21.05 8.25 10.95
N TRP A 223 -20.25 8.36 9.88
CA TRP A 223 -19.84 7.16 9.15
C TRP A 223 -18.91 6.30 10.01
N ALA A 224 -19.23 5.02 10.11
CA ALA A 224 -18.35 4.01 10.68
C ALA A 224 -18.45 2.74 9.83
N TRP A 225 -17.37 1.95 9.77
CA TRP A 225 -17.45 0.66 9.08
C TRP A 225 -18.60 -0.21 9.62
N SER A 226 -18.83 -0.20 10.94
CA SER A 226 -19.94 -0.93 11.57
C SER A 226 -21.33 -0.50 11.10
N SER A 227 -21.52 0.72 10.59
CA SER A 227 -22.81 1.15 10.04
C SER A 227 -23.08 0.62 8.63
N CYS A 228 -22.11 -0.02 7.98
CA CYS A 228 -22.24 -0.50 6.61
C CYS A 228 -23.02 -1.82 6.47
N ASP A 229 -23.32 -2.53 7.55
CA ASP A 229 -24.06 -3.80 7.49
C ASP A 229 -25.45 -3.63 6.84
N SER A 230 -26.23 -2.67 7.32
CA SER A 230 -27.55 -2.37 6.75
C SER A 230 -27.46 -1.87 5.31
N THR A 231 -26.46 -1.03 5.02
CA THR A 231 -26.25 -0.47 3.68
C THR A 231 -25.92 -1.55 2.66
N LEU A 232 -24.95 -2.41 2.96
CA LEU A 232 -24.49 -3.46 2.05
C LEU A 232 -25.48 -4.62 1.93
N LYS A 233 -26.55 -4.66 2.73
CA LYS A 233 -27.63 -5.64 2.57
C LYS A 233 -28.45 -5.42 1.32
N ASP A 234 -28.75 -4.17 1.01
CA ASP A 234 -29.64 -3.79 -0.09
C ASP A 234 -28.89 -3.19 -1.28
N THR A 235 -27.67 -2.69 -1.05
CA THR A 235 -26.86 -2.02 -2.07
C THR A 235 -26.01 -3.01 -2.88
N LYS A 236 -26.19 -2.99 -4.20
CA LYS A 236 -25.33 -3.71 -5.15
C LYS A 236 -24.18 -2.81 -5.58
N CYS A 237 -23.01 -2.98 -4.98
CA CYS A 237 -21.85 -2.13 -5.24
C CYS A 237 -21.43 -2.09 -6.72
N LYS A 238 -21.63 -3.18 -7.48
CA LYS A 238 -21.39 -3.19 -8.93
C LYS A 238 -22.27 -2.19 -9.70
N ASP A 239 -23.52 -1.97 -9.26
CA ASP A 239 -24.44 -1.00 -9.88
C ASP A 239 -23.99 0.46 -9.63
N LEU A 240 -23.14 0.66 -8.61
CA LEU A 240 -22.50 1.94 -8.28
C LEU A 240 -21.12 2.12 -8.94
N GLY A 241 -20.72 1.18 -9.80
CA GLY A 241 -19.47 1.25 -10.55
C GLY A 241 -18.25 0.64 -9.85
N PHE A 242 -18.45 -0.13 -8.78
CA PHE A 242 -17.37 -0.90 -8.15
C PHE A 242 -17.21 -2.24 -8.84
N THR A 243 -16.34 -2.32 -9.86
CA THR A 243 -16.22 -3.53 -10.70
C THR A 243 -14.93 -4.31 -10.48
N ASP A 244 -13.97 -3.74 -9.75
CA ASP A 244 -12.60 -4.28 -9.68
C ASP A 244 -12.39 -5.18 -8.46
N ALA A 245 -13.40 -5.26 -7.59
CA ALA A 245 -13.52 -6.25 -6.52
C ALA A 245 -14.60 -7.28 -6.89
N ASP A 246 -14.31 -8.55 -6.63
CA ASP A 246 -15.25 -9.64 -6.87
C ASP A 246 -16.22 -9.84 -5.70
N LYS A 247 -15.76 -9.55 -4.49
CA LYS A 247 -16.50 -9.73 -3.23
C LYS A 247 -16.66 -8.41 -2.47
N PHE A 248 -17.79 -8.30 -1.79
CA PHE A 248 -18.17 -7.16 -0.95
C PHE A 248 -18.70 -7.69 0.39
N TYR A 249 -17.79 -8.11 1.27
CA TYR A 249 -18.14 -8.57 2.61
C TYR A 249 -18.63 -7.42 3.47
N LYS A 250 -19.60 -7.71 4.33
CA LYS A 250 -20.17 -6.76 5.29
C LYS A 250 -19.40 -6.81 6.61
N PRO A 251 -19.59 -5.83 7.49
CA PRO A 251 -19.09 -5.94 8.86
C PRO A 251 -19.54 -7.25 9.51
N GLY A 252 -18.58 -8.07 9.94
CA GLY A 252 -18.84 -9.37 10.59
C GLY A 252 -19.15 -10.53 9.64
N ASP A 253 -19.19 -10.32 8.32
CA ASP A 253 -19.47 -11.35 7.31
C ASP A 253 -18.22 -11.77 6.52
N PHE A 254 -17.03 -11.58 7.11
CA PHE A 254 -15.79 -12.03 6.50
C PHE A 254 -15.65 -13.56 6.63
N PRO A 255 -15.04 -14.24 5.65
CA PRO A 255 -14.66 -15.64 5.80
C PRO A 255 -13.75 -15.85 7.02
N ASN A 256 -13.65 -17.10 7.47
CA ASN A 256 -12.68 -17.47 8.50
C ASN A 256 -11.29 -16.99 8.13
N ASN A 257 -10.58 -16.41 9.11
CA ASN A 257 -9.25 -15.91 8.91
C ASN A 257 -8.30 -17.04 8.53
N GLY A 258 -7.46 -16.78 7.53
CA GLY A 258 -6.26 -17.57 7.31
C GLY A 258 -5.30 -17.48 8.49
N THR A 259 -4.41 -18.46 8.60
CA THR A 259 -3.41 -18.55 9.68
C THR A 259 -1.98 -18.62 9.15
N SER A 260 -1.80 -18.61 7.83
CA SER A 260 -0.48 -18.69 7.21
C SER A 260 0.24 -17.35 7.28
N THR A 261 1.53 -17.39 7.57
CA THR A 261 2.42 -16.24 7.40
C THR A 261 2.77 -16.05 5.92
N LEU A 262 3.35 -14.90 5.59
CA LEU A 262 3.92 -14.66 4.26
C LEU A 262 5.22 -15.45 4.10
N TYR A 263 5.37 -16.10 2.94
CA TYR A 263 6.62 -16.75 2.52
C TYR A 263 6.77 -16.63 1.01
N GLU A 264 7.99 -16.84 0.51
CA GLU A 264 8.25 -16.88 -0.93
C GLU A 264 7.95 -18.26 -1.50
N VAL A 265 7.20 -18.29 -2.59
CA VAL A 265 6.92 -19.51 -3.36
C VAL A 265 8.19 -19.91 -4.12
N GLY A 266 8.43 -21.23 -4.22
CA GLY A 266 9.61 -21.76 -4.89
C GLY A 266 9.81 -21.26 -6.32
N GLY A 267 11.06 -21.28 -6.77
CA GLY A 267 11.49 -20.78 -8.06
C GLY A 267 12.59 -19.74 -7.93
N THR A 268 13.20 -19.36 -9.04
CA THR A 268 14.21 -18.30 -9.06
C THR A 268 14.09 -17.51 -10.35
N VAL A 269 14.12 -16.19 -10.22
CA VAL A 269 14.27 -15.30 -11.38
C VAL A 269 15.75 -15.37 -11.80
N THR A 270 16.03 -15.90 -12.99
CA THR A 270 17.41 -16.15 -13.47
C THR A 270 17.93 -15.11 -14.46
N ALA A 271 17.06 -14.20 -14.91
CA ALA A 271 17.41 -13.06 -15.75
C ALA A 271 16.52 -11.86 -15.37
N PRO A 272 16.97 -10.61 -15.61
CA PRO A 272 16.17 -9.42 -15.36
C PRO A 272 14.81 -9.51 -16.08
N PRO A 273 13.66 -9.39 -15.37
CA PRO A 273 12.35 -9.64 -15.99
C PRO A 273 12.00 -8.69 -17.14
N SER A 274 12.54 -7.48 -17.14
CA SER A 274 12.33 -6.47 -18.21
C SER A 274 13.46 -6.42 -19.24
N GLY A 275 14.37 -7.41 -19.23
CA GLY A 275 15.61 -7.36 -20.00
C GLY A 275 16.66 -6.46 -19.35
N THR A 276 17.77 -6.24 -20.06
CA THR A 276 18.95 -5.54 -19.52
C THR A 276 18.70 -4.06 -19.22
N VAL A 277 17.73 -3.44 -19.89
CA VAL A 277 17.41 -2.02 -19.70
C VAL A 277 15.91 -1.88 -19.43
N LEU A 278 15.58 -1.22 -18.33
CA LEU A 278 14.23 -0.84 -17.96
C LEU A 278 14.10 0.68 -18.03
N THR A 279 13.05 1.17 -18.67
CA THR A 279 12.64 2.57 -18.57
C THR A 279 11.29 2.63 -17.87
N TRP A 280 11.19 3.46 -16.83
CA TRP A 280 9.94 3.70 -16.12
C TRP A 280 9.86 5.14 -15.64
N SER A 281 8.64 5.61 -15.38
CA SER A 281 8.39 6.99 -14.99
C SER A 281 7.52 7.05 -13.76
N GLN A 282 7.78 8.03 -12.90
CA GLN A 282 6.98 8.31 -11.72
C GLN A 282 6.99 9.81 -11.45
N ALA A 283 5.82 10.36 -11.11
CA ALA A 283 5.59 11.81 -11.06
C ALA A 283 6.10 12.51 -12.35
N SER A 284 7.10 13.38 -12.23
CA SER A 284 7.74 14.09 -13.35
C SER A 284 9.09 13.49 -13.76
N SER A 285 9.51 12.39 -13.16
CA SER A 285 10.81 11.76 -13.37
C SER A 285 10.71 10.56 -14.29
N THR A 286 11.71 10.37 -15.15
CA THR A 286 11.88 9.16 -15.96
C THR A 286 13.25 8.57 -15.67
N TYR A 287 13.26 7.29 -15.32
CA TYR A 287 14.44 6.53 -14.98
C TYR A 287 14.76 5.56 -16.10
N THR A 288 16.05 5.45 -16.42
CA THR A 288 16.58 4.36 -17.25
C THR A 288 17.56 3.58 -16.40
N VAL A 289 17.17 2.35 -16.07
CA VAL A 289 17.91 1.46 -15.18
C VAL A 289 18.51 0.34 -16.02
N THR A 290 19.81 0.12 -15.86
CA THR A 290 20.50 -1.01 -16.52
C THR A 290 20.73 -2.10 -15.49
N ALA A 291 20.20 -3.28 -15.74
CA ALA A 291 20.38 -4.42 -14.84
C ALA A 291 21.84 -4.91 -14.88
N THR A 292 22.40 -5.17 -13.70
CA THR A 292 23.71 -5.78 -13.55
C THR A 292 23.65 -7.26 -13.91
N GLY A 293 24.80 -7.78 -14.34
CA GLY A 293 24.97 -9.21 -14.59
C GLY A 293 24.81 -10.03 -13.31
N TYR A 294 24.49 -11.31 -13.47
CA TYR A 294 24.27 -12.24 -12.35
C TYR A 294 25.61 -12.68 -11.72
N ASP A 295 25.84 -12.33 -10.45
CA ASP A 295 26.94 -12.89 -9.66
C ASP A 295 26.53 -14.23 -9.01
N ARG A 296 27.04 -15.34 -9.56
CA ARG A 296 26.79 -16.69 -9.03
C ARG A 296 27.27 -16.88 -7.58
N LYS A 297 28.23 -16.09 -7.09
CA LYS A 297 28.75 -16.22 -5.72
C LYS A 297 27.81 -15.60 -4.68
N ALA A 298 27.01 -14.61 -5.07
CA ALA A 298 26.03 -13.99 -4.18
C ALA A 298 24.87 -14.95 -3.86
N VAL A 299 24.34 -15.65 -4.87
CA VAL A 299 23.06 -16.39 -4.78
C VAL A 299 23.19 -17.83 -4.26
N ALA A 300 24.41 -18.34 -4.07
CA ALA A 300 24.64 -19.72 -3.60
C ALA A 300 24.02 -20.01 -2.20
N SER A 301 23.75 -18.97 -1.40
CA SER A 301 23.10 -19.03 -0.09
C SER A 301 21.61 -19.39 -0.13
N GLN A 302 20.93 -19.26 -1.29
CA GLN A 302 19.50 -19.59 -1.41
C GLN A 302 19.20 -21.09 -1.42
N SER A 303 20.22 -21.94 -1.49
CA SER A 303 20.06 -23.40 -1.41
C SER A 303 19.63 -23.88 -0.02
N GLU A 304 19.89 -23.11 1.03
CA GLU A 304 19.60 -23.48 2.43
C GLU A 304 18.15 -23.17 2.86
N TYR A 305 17.41 -22.32 2.14
CA TYR A 305 16.03 -21.92 2.45
C TYR A 305 14.97 -22.58 1.56
N ARG A 306 15.35 -23.55 0.72
CA ARG A 306 14.38 -24.28 -0.11
C ARG A 306 13.55 -25.23 0.76
N ALA A 307 12.28 -24.88 0.97
CA ALA A 307 11.28 -25.88 1.32
C ALA A 307 11.28 -26.94 0.21
N THR A 308 11.74 -28.14 0.55
CA THR A 308 11.72 -29.28 -0.36
C THR A 308 10.27 -29.74 -0.46
N ALA A 309 9.53 -29.25 -1.46
CA ALA A 309 8.19 -29.71 -1.74
C ALA A 309 8.25 -31.07 -2.45
N THR A 310 8.44 -32.13 -1.67
CA THR A 310 8.08 -33.50 -2.08
C THR A 310 6.71 -33.83 -1.51
N GLY A 311 5.69 -33.77 -2.38
CA GLY A 311 4.49 -34.62 -2.42
C GLY A 311 3.68 -34.92 -1.15
N THR A 312 2.39 -34.55 -1.25
CA THR A 312 1.17 -35.08 -0.59
C THR A 312 0.99 -34.85 0.91
N ASP A 313 -0.09 -34.10 1.20
CA ASP A 313 -0.92 -34.10 2.42
C ASP A 313 -0.23 -34.47 3.73
N GLU A 314 0.25 -33.45 4.47
CA GLU A 314 0.02 -33.23 5.91
C GLU A 314 1.06 -32.28 6.53
N ALA A 315 0.57 -31.42 7.44
CA ALA A 315 1.27 -30.61 8.44
C ALA A 315 2.49 -29.76 7.99
N PHE A 316 2.24 -28.48 7.69
CA PHE A 316 3.30 -27.47 7.59
C PHE A 316 3.88 -27.19 8.98
N ALA A 317 5.20 -27.35 9.10
CA ALA A 317 5.95 -26.94 10.27
C ALA A 317 5.93 -25.40 10.39
N THR A 318 5.55 -24.93 11.57
CA THR A 318 5.53 -23.51 11.96
C THR A 318 6.93 -22.91 11.80
N GLN A 319 7.12 -22.06 10.79
CA GLN A 319 8.32 -21.22 10.70
C GLN A 319 8.04 -19.89 11.38
N THR A 320 8.92 -19.54 12.32
CA THR A 320 8.87 -18.28 13.08
C THR A 320 9.03 -17.10 12.13
N ALA A 321 8.09 -16.16 12.20
CA ALA A 321 8.10 -14.95 11.39
C ALA A 321 9.37 -14.11 11.63
N ASP A 322 10.04 -13.71 10.55
CA ASP A 322 10.96 -12.58 10.58
C ASP A 322 10.14 -11.29 10.76
N SER A 323 10.50 -10.54 11.81
CA SER A 323 9.76 -9.43 12.44
C SER A 323 9.50 -8.18 11.59
N GLY A 324 9.53 -8.26 10.25
CA GLY A 324 9.29 -7.13 9.35
C GLY A 324 7.84 -6.67 9.27
N ALA A 325 6.86 -7.55 9.55
CA ALA A 325 5.44 -7.21 9.51
C ALA A 325 4.97 -6.36 10.71
N ALA A 326 5.78 -6.25 11.77
CA ALA A 326 5.44 -5.49 12.96
C ALA A 326 5.57 -3.96 12.78
N ALA A 327 6.29 -3.49 11.75
CA ALA A 327 6.51 -2.07 11.51
C ALA A 327 5.27 -1.34 10.94
N VAL A 328 4.30 -2.09 10.40
CA VAL A 328 3.00 -1.56 9.92
C VAL A 328 1.93 -1.66 11.03
N ARG A 329 2.32 -1.81 12.29
CA ARG A 329 1.35 -1.80 13.40
C ARG A 329 0.86 -0.38 13.71
N ASN A 330 -0.43 -0.31 13.97
CA ASN A 330 -1.34 0.82 14.25
C ASN A 330 -0.88 1.92 15.25
N GLY A 331 0.36 1.91 15.73
CA GLY A 331 0.91 2.94 16.62
C GLY A 331 1.99 3.83 15.97
N GLY A 332 2.67 3.34 14.94
CA GLY A 332 3.75 4.08 14.26
C GLY A 332 3.23 4.94 13.11
N LEU A 333 2.59 4.32 12.11
CA LEU A 333 2.10 5.00 10.91
C LEU A 333 0.93 5.97 11.18
N GLY A 334 0.04 5.68 12.13
CA GLY A 334 -1.04 6.60 12.52
C GLY A 334 -0.50 7.91 13.13
N ALA A 335 0.51 7.80 13.99
CA ALA A 335 1.20 8.97 14.57
C ALA A 335 2.07 9.72 13.53
N VAL A 336 2.61 9.00 12.53
CA VAL A 336 3.37 9.55 11.40
C VAL A 336 2.50 10.35 10.47
N VAL A 337 1.40 9.76 10.00
CA VAL A 337 0.50 10.39 9.04
C VAL A 337 -0.23 11.56 9.73
N ALA A 338 -0.63 11.41 10.99
CA ALA A 338 -1.16 12.53 11.78
C ALA A 338 -0.12 13.64 12.02
N GLY A 339 1.15 13.29 12.29
CA GLY A 339 2.23 14.25 12.52
C GLY A 339 2.67 15.00 11.25
N VAL A 340 2.68 14.33 10.10
CA VAL A 340 3.03 14.90 8.80
C VAL A 340 1.95 15.87 8.30
N PHE A 341 0.68 15.50 8.39
CA PHE A 341 -0.42 16.35 7.91
C PHE A 341 -0.81 17.47 8.89
N ALA A 342 -0.52 17.35 10.20
CA ALA A 342 -0.67 18.45 11.15
C ALA A 342 0.29 19.63 10.84
N VAL A 343 1.44 19.36 10.21
CA VAL A 343 2.40 20.39 9.75
C VAL A 343 1.94 21.06 8.44
N VAL A 344 1.02 20.46 7.69
CA VAL A 344 0.46 21.03 6.44
C VAL A 344 -0.58 22.13 6.72
N MET A 345 -1.10 22.23 7.94
CA MET A 345 -2.13 23.20 8.33
C MET A 345 -1.61 24.34 9.26
N LEU A 346 -0.29 24.46 9.44
CA LEU A 346 0.38 25.61 10.04
C LEU A 346 1.23 26.34 8.99
#